data_AF-A0A1G1Y0W7-F1
#
_entry.id   AF-A0A1G1Y0W7-F1
#
_cell.length_a   1.000
_cell.length_b   1.000
_cell.length_c   1.000
_cell.angle_alpha   90.00
_cell.angle_beta   90.00
_cell.angle_gamma   90.00
#
_symmetry.space_group_name_H-M   'P 1'
#
loop_
_entity.id
_entity.type
_entity.pdbx_description
1 polymer ?
#
loop_
_entity_poly.entity_id
_entity_poly.type
_entity_poly.pdbx_seq_one_letter_code
_entity_poly.pdbx_strand_id
1 'polypeptide(L)'
;MSRERERELNDFSSGKIGLPIGNLTSQIFANIFLDKFDWFIKKQLRIRYYFRYADDFVIIDQRPSYLKGLVGPIGKFLNTDLDLELHPQKMQIRKFRQGIDFLGYVILPHYITLRTKTKRRVFKKINQNLEKLKSGLMSKKSFKQSLQSYCGVLKHCCGYKIKKVINKLVDSRTNNML
;
A
#
# COMPACT_ATOMS: atom_id res chain seq x y z
N MET A 1 -12.98 24.38 -0.39
CA MET A 1 -12.00 25.19 0.37
C MET A 1 -12.51 25.66 1.74
N SER A 2 -13.70 26.25 1.88
CA SER A 2 -14.17 26.75 3.19
C SER A 2 -14.61 25.65 4.18
N ARG A 3 -15.24 24.57 3.70
CA ARG A 3 -15.71 23.45 4.54
C ARG A 3 -14.61 22.47 5.01
N GLU A 4 -13.46 22.47 4.35
CA GLU A 4 -12.33 21.61 4.72
C GLU A 4 -11.51 22.23 5.85
N ARG A 5 -11.30 23.55 5.82
CA ARG A 5 -10.64 24.30 6.91
C ARG A 5 -11.42 24.27 8.23
N GLU A 6 -12.75 24.32 8.18
CA GLU A 6 -13.58 24.20 9.39
C GLU A 6 -13.52 22.81 10.05
N ARG A 7 -13.27 21.74 9.27
CA ARG A 7 -13.03 20.40 9.83
C ARG A 7 -11.64 20.29 10.46
N GLU A 8 -10.62 20.90 9.85
CA GLU A 8 -9.25 20.90 10.39
C GLU A 8 -9.16 21.64 11.74
N LEU A 9 -9.89 22.75 11.90
CA LEU A 9 -9.93 23.50 13.17
C LEU A 9 -10.68 22.76 14.29
N ASN A 10 -11.73 22.01 13.96
CA ASN A 10 -12.51 21.25 14.94
C ASN A 10 -11.85 19.95 15.41
N ASP A 11 -10.98 19.34 14.61
CA ASP A 11 -10.24 18.14 15.04
C ASP A 11 -9.11 18.52 16.02
N PHE A 12 -8.47 19.67 15.80
CA PHE A 12 -7.40 20.22 16.65
C PHE A 12 -7.88 20.59 18.07
N SER A 13 -9.14 21.01 18.23
CA SER A 13 -9.74 21.38 19.52
C SER A 13 -10.27 20.20 20.33
N SER A 14 -10.25 18.97 19.79
CA SER A 14 -10.81 17.78 20.45
C SER A 14 -9.80 16.94 21.22
N GLY A 15 -8.53 17.35 21.32
CA GLY A 15 -7.50 16.60 22.06
C GLY A 15 -7.23 15.19 21.51
N LYS A 16 -7.76 14.85 20.33
CA LYS A 16 -7.49 13.58 19.66
C LYS A 16 -6.10 13.62 19.07
N ILE A 17 -5.23 12.75 19.59
CA ILE A 17 -3.91 12.49 19.02
C ILE A 17 -4.10 11.92 17.62
N GLY A 18 -3.80 12.71 16.59
CA GLY A 18 -3.89 12.28 15.19
C GLY A 18 -3.76 13.43 14.21
N LEU A 19 -3.12 13.17 13.07
CA LEU A 19 -3.10 14.11 11.95
C LEU A 19 -4.36 13.90 11.09
N PRO A 20 -5.00 14.97 10.60
CA PRO A 20 -6.19 14.86 9.77
C PRO A 20 -5.87 14.08 8.48
N ILE A 21 -6.55 12.95 8.31
CA ILE A 21 -6.34 12.04 7.17
C ILE A 21 -6.96 12.68 5.93
N GLY A 22 -6.14 13.36 5.12
CA GLY A 22 -6.58 13.93 3.85
C GLY A 22 -5.84 15.20 3.41
N ASN A 23 -5.11 15.86 4.32
CA ASN A 23 -4.32 17.04 3.98
C ASN A 23 -2.89 16.63 3.54
N LEU A 24 -2.37 17.27 2.47
CA LEU A 24 -1.00 17.08 1.98
C LEU A 24 0.04 17.38 3.07
N THR A 25 -0.22 18.40 3.90
CA THR A 25 0.67 18.76 5.01
C THR A 25 0.80 17.63 6.02
N SER A 26 -0.30 16.93 6.32
CA SER A 26 -0.32 15.79 7.24
C SER A 26 0.53 14.62 6.73
N GLN A 27 0.55 14.38 5.41
CA GLN A 27 1.40 13.34 4.82
C GLN A 27 2.89 13.70 4.93
N ILE A 28 3.24 14.98 4.74
CA ILE A 28 4.62 15.46 4.91
C ILE A 28 5.04 15.36 6.38
N PHE A 29 4.19 15.82 7.29
CA PHE A 29 4.47 15.75 8.73
C PHE A 29 4.64 14.32 9.22
N ALA A 30 3.86 13.36 8.74
CA ALA A 30 4.04 11.94 9.09
C ALA A 30 5.42 11.42 8.66
N ASN A 31 5.91 11.80 7.48
CA ASN A 31 7.24 11.39 7.02
C ASN A 31 8.37 12.03 7.84
N ILE A 32 8.24 13.32 8.18
CA ILE A 32 9.21 14.04 9.03
C ILE A 32 9.21 13.47 10.45
N PHE A 33 8.04 13.15 10.99
CA PHE A 33 7.90 12.57 12.32
C PHE A 33 8.65 11.24 12.44
N LEU A 34 8.53 10.38 11.43
CA LEU A 34 9.21 9.09 11.37
C LEU A 34 10.69 9.17 10.93
N ASP A 35 11.23 10.35 10.63
CA ASP A 35 12.68 10.50 10.28
C ASP A 35 13.58 10.09 11.45
N LYS A 36 13.18 10.41 12.69
CA LYS A 36 13.87 9.97 13.91
C LYS A 36 13.98 8.44 13.98
N PHE A 37 12.94 7.74 13.53
CA PHE A 37 12.93 6.28 13.47
C PHE A 37 13.94 5.77 12.43
N ASP A 38 14.00 6.37 11.24
CA ASP A 38 14.99 6.00 10.24
C ASP A 38 16.43 6.19 10.74
N TRP A 39 16.67 7.30 11.47
CA TRP A 39 17.96 7.57 12.09
C TRP A 39 18.32 6.51 13.14
N PHE A 40 17.37 6.13 14.00
CA PHE A 40 17.53 5.04 14.96
C PHE A 40 17.91 3.72 14.28
N ILE A 41 17.18 3.32 13.25
CA ILE A 41 17.43 2.09 12.48
C ILE A 41 18.83 2.11 11.83
N LYS A 42 19.22 3.22 11.22
CA LYS A 42 20.46 3.31 10.43
C LYS A 42 21.72 3.61 11.24
N LYS A 43 21.62 4.40 12.31
CA LYS A 43 22.78 4.86 13.09
C LYS A 43 22.99 4.04 14.34
N GLN A 44 21.92 3.74 15.07
CA GLN A 44 22.02 2.97 16.32
C GLN A 44 22.02 1.47 16.03
N LEU A 45 20.99 0.94 15.35
CA LEU A 45 20.90 -0.49 15.04
C LEU A 45 21.78 -0.92 13.85
N ARG A 46 22.23 0.05 13.02
CA ARG A 46 23.12 -0.15 11.87
C ARG A 46 22.60 -1.19 10.87
N ILE A 47 21.29 -1.22 10.67
CA ILE A 47 20.64 -2.19 9.79
C ILE A 47 20.91 -1.83 8.33
N ARG A 48 21.60 -2.75 7.62
CA ARG A 48 21.99 -2.55 6.22
C ARG A 48 20.78 -2.48 5.30
N TYR A 49 19.91 -3.48 5.32
CA TYR A 49 18.76 -3.59 4.43
C TYR A 49 17.47 -3.22 5.16
N TYR A 50 17.06 -1.97 4.95
CA TYR A 50 15.87 -1.37 5.52
C TYR A 50 15.17 -0.54 4.46
N PHE A 51 13.86 -0.73 4.32
CA PHE A 51 13.00 -0.02 3.39
C PHE A 51 11.77 0.45 4.14
N ARG A 52 11.38 1.71 3.96
CA ARG A 52 10.17 2.29 4.54
C ARG A 52 9.35 3.00 3.47
N TYR A 53 8.03 2.88 3.58
CA TYR A 53 7.05 3.62 2.81
C TYR A 53 5.93 4.07 3.75
N ALA A 54 5.89 5.38 4.05
CA ALA A 54 5.05 5.93 5.11
C ALA A 54 5.23 5.15 6.42
N ASP A 55 4.19 4.49 6.90
CA ASP A 55 4.17 3.72 8.14
C ASP A 55 4.63 2.25 7.95
N ASP A 56 4.63 1.74 6.72
CA ASP A 56 5.01 0.37 6.42
C ASP A 56 6.53 0.28 6.20
N PHE A 57 7.22 -0.56 6.97
CA PHE A 57 8.66 -0.81 6.81
C PHE A 57 9.00 -2.30 6.74
N VAL A 58 10.14 -2.61 6.10
CA VAL A 58 10.68 -3.95 5.92
C VAL A 58 12.16 -3.94 6.25
N ILE A 59 12.57 -4.87 7.11
CA ILE A 59 13.96 -5.15 7.45
C ILE A 59 14.32 -6.52 6.91
N ILE A 60 15.48 -6.64 6.27
CA ILE A 60 15.97 -7.89 5.67
C ILE A 60 17.31 -8.26 6.31
N ASP A 61 17.37 -9.46 6.87
CA ASP A 61 18.60 -10.07 7.38
C ASP A 61 18.57 -11.58 7.12
N GLN A 62 19.74 -12.21 7.09
CA GLN A 62 19.87 -13.65 6.89
C GLN A 62 19.53 -14.45 8.17
N ARG A 63 19.63 -13.84 9.35
CA ARG A 63 19.47 -14.49 10.64
C ARG A 63 18.09 -14.18 11.24
N PRO A 64 17.19 -15.18 11.33
CA PRO A 64 15.87 -14.98 11.93
C PRO A 64 15.92 -14.60 13.41
N SER A 65 16.92 -15.09 14.15
CA SER A 65 17.13 -14.75 15.56
C SER A 65 17.46 -13.27 15.75
N TYR A 66 18.28 -12.70 14.86
CA TYR A 66 18.58 -11.27 14.86
C TYR A 66 17.31 -10.44 14.62
N LEU A 67 16.50 -10.80 13.60
CA LEU A 67 15.23 -10.13 13.33
C LEU A 67 14.26 -10.18 14.52
N LYS A 68 14.16 -11.33 15.20
CA LYS A 68 13.35 -11.46 16.43
C LYS A 68 13.89 -10.55 17.54
N GLY A 69 15.21 -10.48 17.69
CA GLY A 69 15.88 -9.61 18.66
C GLY A 69 15.66 -8.11 18.41
N LEU A 70 15.37 -7.70 17.17
CA LEU A 70 15.08 -6.31 16.83
C LEU A 70 13.69 -5.83 17.30
N VAL A 71 12.73 -6.74 17.51
CA VAL A 71 11.35 -6.38 17.86
C VAL A 71 11.30 -5.58 19.17
N GLY A 72 12.06 -6.01 20.18
CA GLY A 72 12.11 -5.32 21.49
C GLY A 72 12.67 -3.90 21.40
N PRO A 73 13.90 -3.70 20.89
CA PRO A 73 14.49 -2.37 20.71
C PRO A 73 13.65 -1.42 19.85
N ILE A 74 13.10 -1.91 18.73
CA ILE A 74 12.24 -1.12 17.83
C ILE A 74 10.94 -0.74 18.54
N GLY A 75 10.27 -1.69 19.20
CA GLY A 75 9.04 -1.44 19.93
C GLY A 75 9.24 -0.46 21.09
N LYS A 76 10.35 -0.58 21.82
CA LYS A 76 10.72 0.35 22.88
C LYS A 76 10.90 1.77 22.33
N PHE A 77 11.72 1.94 21.29
CA PHE A 77 11.96 3.26 20.69
C PHE A 77 10.66 3.89 20.17
N LEU A 78 9.82 3.13 19.48
CA LEU A 78 8.54 3.64 18.98
C LEU A 78 7.65 4.12 20.13
N ASN A 79 7.59 3.38 21.23
CA ASN A 79 6.79 3.75 22.38
C ASN A 79 7.38 4.94 23.15
N THR A 80 8.69 4.96 23.40
CA THR A 80 9.32 5.99 24.26
C THR A 80 9.57 7.31 23.55
N ASP A 81 9.99 7.27 22.28
CA ASP A 81 10.46 8.44 21.55
C ASP A 81 9.42 9.01 20.58
N LEU A 82 8.45 8.17 20.17
CA LEU A 82 7.44 8.51 19.16
C LEU A 82 6.00 8.28 19.63
N ASP A 83 5.78 7.75 20.83
CA ASP A 83 4.44 7.43 21.35
C ASP A 83 3.60 6.56 20.36
N LEU A 84 4.28 5.65 19.67
CA LEU A 84 3.72 4.71 18.70
C LEU A 84 3.82 3.28 19.20
N GLU A 85 2.80 2.47 18.88
CA GLU A 85 2.78 1.04 19.22
C GLU A 85 2.91 0.16 17.96
N LEU A 86 3.76 -0.86 18.05
CA LEU A 86 3.83 -1.89 17.02
C LEU A 86 2.62 -2.81 17.11
N HIS A 87 1.81 -2.83 16.05
CA HIS A 87 0.63 -3.70 16.02
C HIS A 87 1.05 -5.19 15.97
N PRO A 88 0.76 -5.99 17.02
CA PRO A 88 1.34 -7.34 17.18
C PRO A 88 0.94 -8.30 16.06
N GLN A 89 -0.28 -8.16 15.55
CA GLN A 89 -0.81 -9.04 14.47
C GLN A 89 -0.33 -8.65 13.06
N LYS A 90 0.17 -7.43 12.87
CA LYS A 90 0.65 -6.95 11.54
C LYS A 90 2.12 -7.23 11.33
N MET A 91 2.88 -7.39 12.42
CA MET A 91 4.29 -7.78 12.36
C MET A 91 4.41 -9.24 11.92
N GLN A 92 5.23 -9.49 10.89
CA GLN A 92 5.46 -10.84 10.37
C GLN A 92 6.93 -11.04 10.04
N ILE A 93 7.55 -12.05 10.66
CA ILE A 93 8.88 -12.53 10.28
C ILE A 93 8.69 -13.74 9.38
N ARG A 94 9.10 -13.64 8.12
CA ARG A 94 8.91 -14.68 7.10
C ARG A 94 10.17 -14.89 6.29
N LYS A 95 10.29 -16.07 5.68
CA LYS A 95 11.39 -16.37 4.76
C LYS A 95 11.12 -15.65 3.44
N PHE A 96 12.16 -15.09 2.82
CA PHE A 96 12.02 -14.40 1.52
C PHE A 96 11.40 -15.28 0.43
N ARG A 97 11.65 -16.60 0.46
CA ARG A 97 11.05 -17.59 -0.46
C ARG A 97 9.53 -17.70 -0.36
N GLN A 98 8.92 -17.32 0.77
CA GLN A 98 7.47 -17.31 0.97
C GLN A 98 6.81 -16.07 0.34
N GLY A 99 7.61 -15.09 -0.09
CA GLY A 99 7.14 -13.82 -0.61
C GLY A 99 6.88 -12.78 0.48
N ILE A 100 7.18 -11.53 0.15
CA ILE A 100 6.92 -10.37 1.03
C ILE A 100 5.78 -9.55 0.43
N ASP A 101 4.70 -9.40 1.19
CA ASP A 101 3.60 -8.49 0.86
C ASP A 101 4.07 -7.05 1.08
N PHE A 102 4.27 -6.28 0.01
CA PHE A 102 4.71 -4.88 0.10
C PHE A 102 4.05 -4.03 -0.99
N LEU A 103 3.44 -2.90 -0.59
CA LEU A 103 2.84 -1.89 -1.47
C LEU A 103 1.90 -2.44 -2.57
N GLY A 104 1.12 -3.48 -2.23
CA GLY A 104 0.16 -4.09 -3.15
C GLY A 104 0.72 -5.17 -4.06
N TYR A 105 2.00 -5.51 -3.93
CA TYR A 105 2.68 -6.60 -4.61
C TYR A 105 3.11 -7.69 -3.62
N VAL A 106 3.45 -8.86 -4.17
CA VAL A 106 4.15 -9.94 -3.48
C VAL A 106 5.52 -10.06 -4.15
N ILE A 107 6.57 -9.71 -3.42
CA ILE A 107 7.95 -9.77 -3.89
C ILE A 107 8.51 -11.15 -3.58
N LEU A 108 8.86 -11.91 -4.61
CA LEU A 108 9.49 -13.23 -4.52
C LEU A 108 10.92 -13.17 -5.08
N PRO A 109 11.77 -14.18 -4.81
CA PRO A 109 13.19 -14.12 -5.20
C PRO A 109 13.47 -13.89 -6.68
N HIS A 110 12.61 -14.37 -7.56
CA HIS A 110 12.83 -14.31 -9.02
C HIS A 110 11.74 -13.55 -9.78
N TYR A 111 10.67 -13.11 -9.10
CA TYR A 111 9.56 -12.43 -9.75
C TYR A 111 8.73 -11.64 -8.75
N ILE A 112 7.96 -10.67 -9.25
CA ILE A 112 7.03 -9.88 -8.47
C ILE A 112 5.62 -10.21 -8.95
N THR A 113 4.67 -10.46 -8.06
CA THR A 113 3.27 -10.70 -8.42
C THR A 113 2.35 -9.65 -7.82
N LEU A 114 1.15 -9.53 -8.37
CA LEU A 114 0.12 -8.68 -7.78
C LEU A 114 -0.49 -9.39 -6.57
N ARG A 115 -0.59 -8.69 -5.42
CA ARG A 115 -1.21 -9.23 -4.20
C ARG A 115 -2.64 -9.69 -4.49
N THR A 116 -3.03 -10.85 -3.96
CA THR A 116 -4.35 -11.46 -4.19
C THR A 116 -5.51 -10.50 -3.89
N LYS A 117 -5.43 -9.73 -2.80
CA LYS A 117 -6.44 -8.73 -2.44
C LYS A 117 -6.55 -7.62 -3.50
N THR A 118 -5.41 -7.11 -3.98
CA THR A 118 -5.35 -6.11 -5.05
C THR A 118 -5.92 -6.67 -6.35
N LYS A 119 -5.51 -7.89 -6.73
CA LYS A 119 -6.05 -8.60 -7.91
C LYS A 119 -7.57 -8.71 -7.85
N ARG A 120 -8.14 -9.20 -6.73
CA ARG A 120 -9.60 -9.32 -6.55
C ARG A 120 -10.30 -7.96 -6.67
N ARG A 121 -9.73 -6.90 -6.08
CA ARG A 121 -10.27 -5.54 -6.16
C ARG A 121 -10.29 -5.01 -7.60
N VAL A 122 -9.23 -5.24 -8.37
CA VAL A 122 -9.14 -4.86 -9.79
C VAL A 122 -10.24 -5.55 -10.59
N PHE A 123 -10.38 -6.88 -10.49
CA PHE A 123 -11.43 -7.61 -11.21
C PHE A 123 -12.84 -7.16 -10.82
N LYS A 124 -13.10 -6.97 -9.51
CA LYS A 124 -14.38 -6.44 -9.03
C LYS A 124 -14.71 -5.09 -9.66
N LYS A 125 -13.73 -4.18 -9.71
CA LYS A 125 -13.93 -2.83 -10.23
C LYS A 125 -14.10 -2.80 -11.76
N ILE A 126 -13.37 -3.64 -12.49
CA ILE A 126 -13.55 -3.82 -13.93
C ILE A 126 -14.98 -4.30 -14.23
N ASN A 127 -15.47 -5.31 -13.51
CA ASN A 127 -16.85 -5.80 -13.69
C ASN A 127 -17.88 -4.71 -13.40
N GLN A 128 -17.72 -3.96 -12.29
CA GLN A 128 -18.61 -2.83 -11.98
C GLN A 128 -18.60 -1.75 -13.07
N ASN A 129 -17.42 -1.44 -13.62
CA ASN A 129 -17.30 -0.44 -14.67
C ASN A 129 -17.90 -0.93 -16.00
N LEU A 130 -17.84 -2.24 -16.29
CA LEU A 130 -18.52 -2.83 -17.44
C LEU A 130 -20.04 -2.76 -17.32
N GLU A 131 -20.60 -3.04 -16.15
CA GLU A 131 -22.04 -2.89 -15.93
C GLU A 131 -22.49 -1.43 -16.09
N LYS A 132 -21.70 -0.47 -15.57
CA LYS A 132 -21.96 0.97 -15.77
C LYS A 132 -21.86 1.39 -17.24
N LEU A 133 -20.95 0.78 -18.00
CA LEU A 133 -20.82 1.03 -19.43
C LEU A 133 -22.05 0.51 -20.18
N LYS A 134 -22.58 -0.66 -19.79
CA LYS A 134 -23.81 -1.24 -20.35
C LYS A 134 -25.05 -0.41 -20.05
N SER A 135 -25.17 0.09 -18.83
CA SER A 135 -26.30 0.91 -18.42
C SER A 135 -26.20 2.37 -18.86
N GLY A 136 -25.22 2.73 -19.70
CA GLY A 136 -25.00 4.11 -20.17
C GLY A 136 -24.48 5.10 -19.11
N LEU A 137 -24.23 4.64 -17.88
CA LEU A 137 -23.76 5.46 -16.75
C LEU A 137 -22.27 5.80 -16.81
N MET A 138 -21.53 5.26 -17.79
CA MET A 138 -20.11 5.50 -17.99
C MET A 138 -19.79 5.58 -19.48
N SER A 139 -18.95 6.55 -19.87
CA SER A 139 -18.49 6.66 -21.25
C SER A 139 -17.40 5.62 -21.58
N LYS A 140 -17.33 5.20 -22.85
CA LYS A 140 -16.24 4.33 -23.36
C LYS A 140 -14.85 4.93 -23.08
N LYS A 141 -14.70 6.25 -23.12
CA LYS A 141 -13.45 6.96 -22.82
C LYS A 141 -13.03 6.76 -21.35
N SER A 142 -13.95 7.01 -20.41
CA SER A 142 -13.69 6.83 -18.97
C SER A 142 -13.36 5.38 -18.63
N PHE A 143 -14.08 4.43 -19.25
CA PHE A 143 -13.79 3.01 -19.11
C PHE A 143 -12.37 2.66 -19.58
N LYS A 144 -11.98 3.10 -20.77
CA LYS A 144 -10.62 2.88 -21.30
C LYS A 144 -9.54 3.48 -20.40
N GLN A 145 -9.76 4.68 -19.85
CA GLN A 145 -8.82 5.29 -18.90
C GLN A 145 -8.64 4.46 -17.63
N SER A 146 -9.75 3.99 -17.04
CA SER A 146 -9.69 3.12 -15.86
C SER A 146 -8.97 1.80 -16.16
N LEU A 147 -9.23 1.20 -17.33
CA LEU A 147 -8.56 -0.02 -17.76
C LEU A 147 -7.05 0.18 -17.92
N GLN A 148 -6.62 1.29 -18.54
CA GLN A 148 -5.21 1.61 -18.71
C GLN A 148 -4.49 1.85 -17.38
N SER A 149 -5.16 2.46 -16.40
CA SER A 149 -4.63 2.60 -15.04
C SER A 149 -4.30 1.23 -14.42
N TYR A 150 -5.21 0.26 -14.53
CA TYR A 150 -4.94 -1.11 -14.06
C TYR A 150 -3.83 -1.82 -14.84
N CYS A 151 -3.78 -1.63 -16.16
CA CYS A 151 -2.68 -2.14 -16.97
C CYS A 151 -1.33 -1.54 -16.57
N GLY A 152 -1.29 -0.27 -16.15
CA GLY A 152 -0.09 0.38 -15.61
C GLY A 152 0.46 -0.34 -14.38
N VAL A 153 -0.40 -0.66 -13.41
CA VAL A 153 -0.02 -1.45 -12.22
C VAL A 153 0.58 -2.80 -12.61
N LEU A 154 0.00 -3.46 -13.62
CA LEU A 154 0.48 -4.77 -14.10
C LEU A 154 1.83 -4.71 -14.83
N LYS A 155 2.33 -3.52 -15.22
CA LYS A 155 3.67 -3.38 -15.82
C LYS A 155 4.80 -3.60 -14.82
N HIS A 156 4.55 -3.34 -13.54
CA HIS A 156 5.56 -3.44 -12.48
C HIS A 156 5.61 -4.84 -11.83
N CYS A 157 4.88 -5.81 -12.38
CA CYS A 157 4.89 -7.19 -11.90
C CYS A 157 4.76 -8.18 -13.06
N CYS A 158 4.90 -9.48 -12.77
CA CYS A 158 4.63 -10.57 -13.71
C CYS A 158 3.11 -10.72 -13.96
N GLY A 159 2.48 -9.67 -14.46
CA GLY A 159 1.05 -9.51 -14.65
C GLY A 159 0.52 -10.01 -16.00
N TYR A 160 1.36 -10.57 -16.87
CA TYR A 160 0.98 -10.96 -18.24
C TYR A 160 -0.27 -11.85 -18.29
N LYS A 161 -0.32 -12.90 -17.45
CA LYS A 161 -1.49 -13.80 -17.37
C LYS A 161 -2.75 -13.04 -16.93
N ILE A 162 -2.62 -12.12 -15.97
CA ILE A 162 -3.73 -11.29 -15.48
C ILE A 162 -4.23 -10.37 -16.59
N LYS A 163 -3.33 -9.71 -17.31
CA LYS A 163 -3.66 -8.84 -18.44
C LYS A 163 -4.40 -9.60 -19.53
N LYS A 164 -3.97 -10.82 -19.87
CA LYS A 164 -4.65 -11.67 -20.87
C LYS A 164 -6.08 -12.01 -20.45
N VAL A 165 -6.30 -12.31 -19.15
CA VAL A 165 -7.65 -12.57 -18.61
C VAL A 165 -8.52 -11.30 -18.66
N ILE A 166 -7.95 -10.14 -18.30
CA ILE A 166 -8.66 -8.86 -18.38
C ILE A 166 -9.09 -8.57 -19.82
N ASN A 167 -8.19 -8.69 -20.79
CA ASN A 167 -8.52 -8.44 -22.20
C ASN A 167 -9.66 -9.36 -22.67
N LYS A 168 -9.55 -10.68 -22.44
CA LYS A 168 -10.62 -11.63 -22.77
C LYS A 168 -11.97 -11.25 -22.14
N LEU A 169 -11.96 -10.83 -20.88
CA LEU A 169 -13.17 -10.43 -20.17
C LEU A 169 -13.80 -9.18 -20.80
N VAL A 170 -12.98 -8.19 -21.16
CA VAL A 170 -13.46 -6.97 -21.84
C VAL A 170 -14.02 -7.34 -23.22
N ASP A 171 -13.26 -8.07 -24.04
CA ASP A 171 -13.64 -8.44 -25.42
C ASP A 171 -14.96 -9.22 -25.44
N SER A 172 -15.12 -10.21 -24.55
CA SER A 172 -16.35 -11.02 -24.45
C SER A 172 -17.60 -10.19 -24.11
N ARG A 173 -17.44 -9.11 -23.33
CA ARG A 173 -18.58 -8.30 -22.89
C ARG A 173 -18.85 -7.10 -23.78
N THR A 174 -17.87 -6.64 -24.56
CA THR A 174 -18.08 -5.60 -25.58
C THR A 174 -18.61 -6.16 -26.89
N ASN A 175 -18.26 -7.40 -27.26
CA ASN A 175 -18.81 -8.04 -28.45
C ASN A 175 -20.30 -8.40 -28.30
N ASN A 176 -20.80 -8.58 -27.08
CA ASN A 176 -22.23 -8.73 -26.79
C ASN A 176 -22.99 -7.38 -26.70
N MET A 177 -22.38 -6.27 -27.14
CA MET A 177 -22.98 -4.92 -27.13
C MET A 177 -23.06 -4.28 -28.54
N LEU A 178 -22.64 -5.01 -29.57
CA LEU A 178 -22.90 -4.74 -30.99
C LEU A 178 -23.90 -5.79 -31.48
#